data_AF-A0A928K2H9-F1
#
_entry.id   AF-A0A928K2H9-F1
#
_cell.length_a   1.000
_cell.length_b   1.000
_cell.length_c   1.000
_cell.angle_alpha   90.00
_cell.angle_beta   90.00
_cell.angle_gamma   90.00
#
_symmetry.space_group_name_H-M   'P 1'
#
loop_
_entity.id
_entity.type
_entity.pdbx_description
1 polymer ?
#
loop_
_entity_poly.entity_id
_entity_poly.type
_entity_poly.pdbx_seq_one_letter_code
_entity_poly.pdbx_strand_id
1 'polypeptide(L)'
;MSSFENLRIVDNFYQTSLFFPMPTVLISTLCEDGSTNLGPYSLVQPYYVAGKDYYAMLLECRNSSNTAQNILRNGKCALNFITDEPKYFKEAVKLSWPGDKPAEKMPKCRFKLEKSMIEEENPEDIRPQVMTEAIQVIECTWMRELDGASADLPGCLNGYEPPYHDFNGITSQFGAHFILRVDKILMKKPYRDAIINGVKAKDFPHLPVDYGYRDSKNFWFHRHRRMRTELLKMRKASIESVRYAADRADDKVKFTDDALQTVLAVPRVFLPLVLRGCVDWAKENGVELITAEHMQIINDKRSKEKGKNKKK
;
A
#
# COMPACT_ATOMS: atom_id res chain seq x y z
N MET A 1 29.08 26.78 8.06
CA MET A 1 28.47 25.89 9.08
C MET A 1 27.25 25.23 8.47
N SER A 2 26.96 23.99 8.81
CA SER A 2 25.73 23.31 8.35
C SER A 2 24.49 24.07 8.85
N SER A 3 23.44 24.14 8.04
CA SER A 3 22.12 24.62 8.48
C SER A 3 21.34 23.58 9.29
N PHE A 4 21.91 22.38 9.45
CA PHE A 4 21.34 21.28 10.21
C PHE A 4 22.08 21.08 11.52
N GLU A 5 21.31 20.83 12.58
CA GLU A 5 21.81 20.43 13.89
C GLU A 5 21.69 18.93 14.10
N ASN A 6 22.60 18.37 14.89
CA ASN A 6 22.61 16.95 15.22
C ASN A 6 21.58 16.65 16.34
N LEU A 7 20.83 15.56 16.20
CA LEU A 7 19.92 15.04 17.22
C LEU A 7 20.27 13.58 17.53
N ARG A 8 20.19 13.19 18.80
CA ARG A 8 20.50 11.82 19.23
C ARG A 8 19.54 10.77 18.65
N ILE A 9 20.07 9.57 18.41
CA ILE A 9 19.30 8.37 18.05
C ILE A 9 18.95 7.63 19.34
N VAL A 10 17.68 7.25 19.49
CA VAL A 10 17.14 6.54 20.67
C VAL A 10 16.11 5.51 20.24
N ASP A 11 15.74 4.58 21.11
CA ASP A 11 14.64 3.66 20.85
C ASP A 11 13.33 4.40 20.56
N ASN A 12 12.51 3.82 19.68
CA ASN A 12 11.31 4.46 19.13
C ASN A 12 11.60 5.85 18.53
N PHE A 13 12.77 6.05 17.89
CA PHE A 13 13.19 7.32 17.27
C PHE A 13 12.13 7.93 16.34
N TYR A 14 11.30 7.12 15.69
CA TYR A 14 10.23 7.59 14.84
C TYR A 14 9.19 8.43 15.60
N GLN A 15 8.98 8.15 16.90
CA GLN A 15 8.10 8.90 17.80
C GLN A 15 8.80 10.03 18.56
N THR A 16 10.12 10.01 18.69
CA THR A 16 10.84 10.98 19.56
C THR A 16 11.75 11.92 18.79
N SER A 17 12.31 11.48 17.66
CA SER A 17 13.36 12.19 16.91
C SER A 17 12.99 12.53 15.47
N LEU A 18 11.80 12.17 14.98
CA LEU A 18 11.37 12.47 13.60
C LEU A 18 10.08 13.28 13.53
N PHE A 19 10.01 14.31 12.70
CA PHE A 19 8.74 14.88 12.22
C PHE A 19 8.30 14.18 10.92
N PHE A 20 8.28 12.86 10.96
CA PHE A 20 7.86 12.04 9.82
C PHE A 20 6.36 11.76 9.93
N PRO A 21 5.53 12.20 8.97
CA PRO A 21 4.10 11.94 9.00
C PRO A 21 3.84 10.45 8.80
N MET A 22 2.97 9.90 9.65
CA MET A 22 2.59 8.50 9.58
C MET A 22 1.08 8.35 9.38
N PRO A 23 0.64 7.29 8.69
CA PRO A 23 -0.78 6.97 8.64
C PRO A 23 -1.26 6.56 10.05
N THR A 24 -2.58 6.69 10.30
CA THR A 24 -3.23 6.02 11.42
C THR A 24 -4.11 4.90 10.87
N VAL A 25 -3.70 3.65 11.08
CA VAL A 25 -4.39 2.46 10.58
C VAL A 25 -4.86 1.62 11.77
N LEU A 26 -6.12 1.21 11.78
CA LEU A 26 -6.62 0.24 12.75
C LEU A 26 -6.54 -1.15 12.14
N ILE A 27 -5.76 -2.04 12.74
CA ILE A 27 -5.57 -3.40 12.25
C ILE A 27 -6.52 -4.35 12.98
N SER A 28 -7.43 -4.95 12.20
CA SER A 28 -8.30 -6.03 12.66
C SER A 28 -7.54 -7.36 12.61
N THR A 29 -7.69 -8.17 13.65
CA THR A 29 -7.09 -9.52 13.77
C THR A 29 -8.01 -10.47 14.52
N LEU A 30 -7.84 -11.77 14.34
CA LEU A 30 -8.65 -12.78 15.02
C LEU A 30 -8.00 -13.23 16.34
N CYS A 31 -8.75 -13.09 17.43
CA CYS A 31 -8.45 -13.71 18.71
C CYS A 31 -8.57 -15.24 18.64
N GLU A 32 -8.12 -15.92 19.69
CA GLU A 32 -8.21 -17.38 19.79
C GLU A 32 -9.66 -17.90 19.81
N ASP A 33 -10.58 -17.13 20.39
CA ASP A 33 -12.03 -17.41 20.41
C ASP A 33 -12.75 -17.03 19.11
N GLY A 34 -12.02 -16.61 18.06
CA GLY A 34 -12.57 -16.15 16.79
C GLY A 34 -13.11 -14.72 16.82
N SER A 35 -13.13 -14.03 17.97
CA SER A 35 -13.55 -12.63 18.04
C SER A 35 -12.54 -11.70 17.35
N THR A 36 -13.01 -10.55 16.86
CA THR A 36 -12.14 -9.55 16.22
C THR A 36 -11.55 -8.58 17.25
N ASN A 37 -10.23 -8.43 17.23
CA ASN A 37 -9.47 -7.42 17.96
C ASN A 37 -9.05 -6.27 17.03
N LEU A 38 -9.08 -5.02 17.53
CA LEU A 38 -8.54 -3.84 16.86
C LEU A 38 -7.32 -3.28 17.60
N GLY A 39 -6.26 -2.95 16.85
CA GLY A 39 -5.10 -2.22 17.36
C GLY A 39 -4.68 -1.09 16.41
N PRO A 40 -4.34 0.11 16.91
CA PRO A 40 -3.86 1.23 16.09
C PRO A 40 -2.37 1.10 15.78
N TYR A 41 -1.99 1.33 14.52
CA TYR A 41 -0.60 1.27 14.05
C TYR A 41 -0.31 2.38 13.05
N SER A 42 0.94 2.84 13.11
CA SER A 42 1.48 3.90 12.24
C SER A 42 2.58 3.39 11.32
N LEU A 43 3.30 2.34 11.73
CA LEU A 43 4.37 1.73 10.95
C LEU A 43 3.81 0.69 9.99
N VAL A 44 3.01 1.17 9.03
CA VAL A 44 2.39 0.38 7.97
C VAL A 44 2.71 1.02 6.63
N GLN A 45 3.39 0.30 5.74
CA GLN A 45 3.89 0.86 4.47
C GLN A 45 3.76 -0.14 3.32
N PRO A 46 3.63 0.32 2.05
CA PRO A 46 3.77 -0.59 0.90
C PRO A 46 5.13 -1.27 0.89
N TYR A 47 5.16 -2.55 0.51
CA TYR A 47 6.38 -3.36 0.45
C TYR A 47 6.64 -3.87 -0.97
N TYR A 48 5.84 -4.83 -1.45
CA TYR A 48 5.89 -5.26 -2.85
C TYR A 48 4.87 -4.47 -3.68
N VAL A 49 5.40 -3.63 -4.58
CA VAL A 49 4.59 -2.70 -5.40
C VAL A 49 4.68 -2.98 -6.91
N ALA A 50 5.67 -3.75 -7.36
CA ALA A 50 5.86 -4.15 -8.76
C ALA A 50 6.81 -5.35 -8.87
N GLY A 51 6.70 -6.12 -9.95
CA GLY A 51 7.66 -7.17 -10.29
C GLY A 51 7.52 -8.51 -9.55
N LYS A 52 6.49 -8.65 -8.71
CA LYS A 52 6.07 -9.91 -8.08
C LYS A 52 4.69 -10.32 -8.59
N ASP A 53 4.35 -11.58 -8.41
CA ASP A 53 3.04 -12.16 -8.67
C ASP A 53 1.96 -11.72 -7.65
N TYR A 54 2.37 -11.11 -6.53
CA TYR A 54 1.50 -10.48 -5.55
C TYR A 54 2.06 -9.14 -5.05
N TYR A 55 1.16 -8.35 -4.46
CA TYR A 55 1.50 -7.09 -3.77
C TYR A 55 1.44 -7.27 -2.26
N ALA A 56 2.19 -6.47 -1.52
CA ALA A 56 2.26 -6.60 -0.07
C ALA A 56 2.41 -5.26 0.65
N MET A 57 1.94 -5.23 1.90
CA MET A 57 2.18 -4.20 2.90
C MET A 57 3.16 -4.74 3.95
N LEU A 58 3.94 -3.88 4.57
CA LEU A 58 4.75 -4.15 5.75
C LEU A 58 4.01 -3.60 6.97
N LEU A 59 3.94 -4.41 8.03
CA LEU A 59 3.61 -3.97 9.39
C LEU A 59 4.84 -4.16 10.28
N GLU A 60 5.29 -3.09 10.92
CA GLU A 60 6.27 -3.14 12.01
C GLU A 60 5.55 -2.88 13.34
N CYS A 61 5.72 -3.77 14.31
CA CYS A 61 5.05 -3.64 15.60
C CYS A 61 5.80 -4.33 16.74
N ARG A 62 5.34 -4.06 17.97
CA ARG A 62 5.78 -4.83 19.13
C ARG A 62 5.23 -6.25 19.04
N ASN A 63 6.11 -7.23 19.20
CA ASN A 63 5.75 -8.64 19.11
C ASN A 63 4.80 -9.09 20.24
N SER A 64 4.77 -8.39 21.37
CA SER A 64 3.86 -8.63 22.49
C SER A 64 2.44 -8.07 22.30
N SER A 65 2.17 -7.32 21.22
CA SER A 65 0.84 -6.78 20.97
C SER A 65 -0.18 -7.86 20.64
N ASN A 66 -1.45 -7.66 21.03
CA ASN A 66 -2.54 -8.57 20.67
C ASN A 66 -2.61 -8.82 19.16
N THR A 67 -2.37 -7.77 18.35
CA THR A 67 -2.34 -7.87 16.89
C THR A 67 -1.22 -8.79 16.40
N ALA A 68 0.02 -8.60 16.87
CA ALA A 68 1.14 -9.45 16.48
C ALA A 68 0.90 -10.92 16.88
N GLN A 69 0.45 -11.14 18.11
CA GLN A 69 0.14 -12.48 18.63
C GLN A 69 -0.97 -13.16 17.81
N ASN A 70 -1.98 -12.42 17.39
CA ASN A 70 -3.02 -12.93 16.53
C ASN A 70 -2.52 -13.24 15.10
N ILE A 71 -1.67 -12.38 14.51
CA ILE A 71 -1.09 -12.64 13.18
C ILE A 71 -0.17 -13.86 13.21
N LEU A 72 0.64 -14.04 14.26
CA LEU A 72 1.45 -15.26 14.43
C LEU A 72 0.56 -16.51 14.44
N ARG A 73 -0.57 -16.45 15.16
CA ARG A 73 -1.52 -17.57 15.28
C ARG A 73 -2.18 -17.95 13.95
N ASN A 74 -2.81 -17.00 13.27
CA ASN A 74 -3.70 -17.30 12.13
C ASN A 74 -3.24 -16.68 10.80
N GLY A 75 -2.34 -15.70 10.82
CA GLY A 75 -1.81 -15.06 9.62
C GLY A 75 -2.81 -14.17 8.89
N LYS A 76 -3.96 -13.82 9.48
CA LYS A 76 -5.00 -13.02 8.83
C LYS A 76 -5.17 -11.66 9.53
N CYS A 77 -5.21 -10.59 8.74
CA CYS A 77 -5.51 -9.26 9.26
C CYS A 77 -6.23 -8.37 8.23
N ALA A 78 -6.83 -7.29 8.69
CA ALA A 78 -7.35 -6.23 7.82
C ALA A 78 -6.83 -4.85 8.25
N LEU A 79 -6.37 -4.04 7.31
CA LEU A 79 -5.83 -2.70 7.51
C LEU A 79 -6.93 -1.67 7.26
N ASN A 80 -7.49 -1.07 8.31
CA ASN A 80 -8.61 -0.14 8.23
C ASN A 80 -8.15 1.31 8.33
N PHE A 81 -8.43 2.12 7.30
CA PHE A 81 -8.04 3.53 7.24
C PHE A 81 -9.15 4.42 7.80
N ILE A 82 -8.91 5.04 8.96
CA ILE A 82 -9.88 5.91 9.66
C ILE A 82 -9.99 7.30 9.04
N THR A 83 -11.11 7.98 9.28
CA THR A 83 -11.26 9.41 8.95
C THR A 83 -10.53 10.31 9.97
N ASP A 84 -10.35 11.58 9.62
CA ASP A 84 -9.75 12.61 10.48
C ASP A 84 -10.69 13.17 11.56
N GLU A 85 -11.87 12.56 11.73
CA GLU A 85 -12.85 12.99 12.73
C GLU A 85 -12.28 12.82 14.15
N PRO A 86 -12.27 13.87 14.99
CA PRO A 86 -11.64 13.81 16.31
C PRO A 86 -12.13 12.67 17.22
N LYS A 87 -13.40 12.27 17.09
CA LYS A 87 -13.96 11.15 17.88
C LYS A 87 -13.31 9.81 17.55
N TYR A 88 -12.92 9.57 16.29
CA TYR A 88 -12.31 8.32 15.86
C TYR A 88 -10.81 8.31 16.18
N PHE A 89 -10.14 9.46 16.04
CA PHE A 89 -8.76 9.58 16.51
C PHE A 89 -8.66 9.37 18.03
N LYS A 90 -9.57 9.98 18.80
CA LYS A 90 -9.65 9.76 20.27
C LYS A 90 -9.89 8.29 20.62
N GLU A 91 -10.72 7.60 19.84
CA GLU A 91 -10.96 6.16 20.01
C GLU A 91 -9.72 5.34 19.68
N ALA A 92 -8.99 5.67 18.60
CA ALA A 92 -7.72 5.04 18.25
C ALA A 92 -6.69 5.19 19.38
N VAL A 93 -6.54 6.40 19.94
CA VAL A 93 -5.67 6.64 21.10
C VAL A 93 -6.10 5.79 22.29
N LYS A 94 -7.40 5.69 22.59
CA LYS A 94 -7.90 4.82 23.67
C LYS A 94 -7.51 3.35 23.46
N LEU A 95 -7.63 2.85 22.22
CA LEU A 95 -7.27 1.46 21.87
C LEU A 95 -5.75 1.21 21.85
N SER A 96 -4.92 2.25 21.94
CA SER A 96 -3.46 2.14 21.96
C SER A 96 -2.88 1.83 23.34
N TRP A 97 -3.73 1.79 24.39
CA TRP A 97 -3.27 1.56 25.74
C TRP A 97 -2.58 0.17 25.86
N PRO A 98 -1.30 0.12 26.27
CA PRO A 98 -0.59 -1.15 26.37
C PRO A 98 -1.22 -2.08 27.40
N GLY A 99 -1.34 -3.37 27.05
CA GLY A 99 -1.78 -4.41 27.98
C GLY A 99 -3.30 -4.66 28.02
N ASP A 100 -4.13 -3.78 27.44
CA ASP A 100 -5.58 -4.00 27.37
C ASP A 100 -5.91 -5.29 26.59
N LYS A 101 -6.66 -6.20 27.22
CA LYS A 101 -7.08 -7.44 26.55
C LYS A 101 -8.22 -7.15 25.58
N PRO A 102 -8.33 -7.88 24.45
CA PRO A 102 -9.45 -7.74 23.52
C PRO A 102 -10.83 -7.82 24.21
N ALA A 103 -11.00 -8.78 25.12
CA ALA A 103 -12.24 -8.96 25.89
C ALA A 103 -12.64 -7.74 26.75
N GLU A 104 -11.69 -6.89 27.12
CA GLU A 104 -11.91 -5.71 27.98
C GLU A 104 -12.19 -4.46 27.15
N LYS A 105 -11.43 -4.27 26.06
CA LYS A 105 -11.51 -3.05 25.23
C LYS A 105 -12.57 -3.10 24.14
N MET A 106 -12.81 -4.27 23.54
CA MET A 106 -13.72 -4.39 22.39
C MET A 106 -15.19 -4.15 22.74
N PRO A 107 -15.74 -4.58 23.90
CA PRO A 107 -17.12 -4.26 24.27
C PRO A 107 -17.40 -2.75 24.42
N LYS A 108 -16.35 -1.94 24.65
CA LYS A 108 -16.41 -0.49 24.78
C LYS A 108 -15.89 0.24 23.54
N CYS A 109 -15.65 -0.50 22.45
CA CYS A 109 -15.16 0.05 21.19
C CYS A 109 -16.26 0.81 20.48
N ARG A 110 -15.95 2.01 19.96
CA ARG A 110 -16.90 2.85 19.22
C ARG A 110 -17.00 2.51 17.73
N PHE A 111 -16.02 1.79 17.20
CA PHE A 111 -16.00 1.38 15.81
C PHE A 111 -16.95 0.22 15.58
N LYS A 112 -17.72 0.28 14.50
CA LYS A 112 -18.58 -0.82 14.08
C LYS A 112 -17.80 -1.75 13.18
N LEU A 113 -18.14 -3.03 13.30
CA LEU A 113 -17.51 -4.10 12.55
C LEU A 113 -18.53 -4.72 11.61
N GLU A 114 -18.11 -4.96 10.37
CA GLU A 114 -18.85 -5.68 9.34
C GLU A 114 -18.04 -6.86 8.83
N LYS A 115 -18.71 -7.84 8.22
CA LYS A 115 -18.06 -9.07 7.79
C LYS A 115 -17.02 -8.79 6.70
N SER A 116 -15.94 -9.57 6.70
CA SER A 116 -14.96 -9.58 5.61
C SER A 116 -15.63 -9.96 4.29
N MET A 117 -15.31 -9.25 3.20
CA MET A 117 -15.83 -9.63 1.88
C MET A 117 -15.20 -10.92 1.36
N ILE A 118 -13.98 -11.26 1.78
CA ILE A 118 -13.37 -12.56 1.48
C ILE A 118 -14.15 -13.68 2.17
N GLU A 119 -14.45 -13.53 3.47
CA GLU A 119 -15.19 -14.55 4.22
C GLU A 119 -16.67 -14.65 3.78
N GLU A 120 -17.26 -13.55 3.31
CA GLU A 120 -18.60 -13.59 2.69
C GLU A 120 -18.61 -14.40 1.39
N GLU A 121 -17.57 -14.27 0.55
CA GLU A 121 -17.44 -15.01 -0.70
C GLU A 121 -16.98 -16.46 -0.47
N ASN A 122 -16.20 -16.70 0.58
CA ASN A 122 -15.68 -18.01 0.96
C ASN A 122 -15.73 -18.20 2.49
N PRO A 123 -16.81 -18.79 3.03
CA PRO A 123 -16.99 -19.00 4.47
C PRO A 123 -15.91 -19.84 5.16
N GLU A 124 -15.12 -20.62 4.41
CA GLU A 124 -14.01 -21.42 4.95
C GLU A 124 -12.73 -20.59 5.16
N ASP A 125 -12.57 -19.45 4.49
CA ASP A 125 -11.47 -18.51 4.71
C ASP A 125 -11.88 -17.52 5.82
N ILE A 126 -11.77 -17.96 7.07
CA ILE A 126 -12.12 -17.17 8.25
C ILE A 126 -11.21 -15.93 8.34
N ARG A 127 -11.83 -14.75 8.43
CA ARG A 127 -11.14 -13.45 8.44
C ARG A 127 -11.61 -12.58 9.62
N PRO A 128 -10.74 -11.68 10.10
CA PRO A 128 -11.22 -10.66 11.02
C PRO A 128 -12.22 -9.73 10.34
N GLN A 129 -13.18 -9.23 11.11
CA GLN A 129 -14.15 -8.26 10.62
C GLN A 129 -13.45 -6.94 10.22
N VAL A 130 -14.06 -6.22 9.28
CA VAL A 130 -13.58 -4.92 8.79
C VAL A 130 -14.38 -3.80 9.42
N MET A 131 -13.81 -2.59 9.46
CA MET A 131 -14.42 -1.45 10.14
C MET A 131 -15.39 -0.71 9.22
N THR A 132 -16.66 -0.60 9.60
CA THR A 132 -17.69 0.06 8.79
C THR A 132 -17.36 1.53 8.51
N GLU A 133 -16.79 2.24 9.49
CA GLU A 133 -16.40 3.65 9.36
C GLU A 133 -15.12 3.86 8.54
N ALA A 134 -14.42 2.80 8.12
CA ALA A 134 -13.21 2.94 7.33
C ALA A 134 -13.51 3.56 5.96
N ILE A 135 -12.60 4.42 5.52
CA ILE A 135 -12.61 4.98 4.17
C ILE A 135 -12.21 3.91 3.14
N GLN A 136 -11.20 3.12 3.52
CA GLN A 136 -10.59 2.06 2.76
C GLN A 136 -10.18 0.94 3.72
N VAL A 137 -10.23 -0.29 3.25
CA VAL A 137 -9.73 -1.47 3.96
C VAL A 137 -8.86 -2.29 3.02
N ILE A 138 -7.78 -2.86 3.55
CA ILE A 138 -6.98 -3.84 2.83
C ILE A 138 -7.03 -5.14 3.63
N GLU A 139 -7.60 -6.18 3.05
CA GLU A 139 -7.63 -7.52 3.64
C GLU A 139 -6.36 -8.27 3.25
N CYS A 140 -5.67 -8.83 4.23
CA CYS A 140 -4.33 -9.37 4.04
C CYS A 140 -4.14 -10.78 4.63
N THR A 141 -3.17 -11.49 4.05
CA THR A 141 -2.58 -12.71 4.60
C THR A 141 -1.09 -12.48 4.84
N TRP A 142 -0.57 -12.89 6.01
CA TRP A 142 0.85 -12.85 6.31
C TRP A 142 1.60 -13.95 5.54
N MET A 143 2.63 -13.54 4.81
CA MET A 143 3.54 -14.41 4.05
C MET A 143 4.60 -15.01 4.98
N ARG A 144 4.18 -15.96 5.82
CA ARG A 144 5.00 -16.56 6.89
C ARG A 144 6.18 -17.38 6.36
N GLU A 145 6.11 -17.87 5.13
CA GLU A 145 7.19 -18.62 4.49
C GLU A 145 8.41 -17.76 4.15
N LEU A 146 8.25 -16.44 4.05
CA LEU A 146 9.38 -15.53 3.85
C LEU A 146 10.26 -15.52 5.09
N ASP A 147 11.57 -15.53 4.87
CA ASP A 147 12.59 -15.46 5.93
C ASP A 147 12.57 -16.66 6.90
N GLY A 148 11.88 -17.76 6.56
CA GLY A 148 11.73 -18.90 7.47
C GLY A 148 10.82 -18.60 8.68
N ALA A 149 10.06 -17.50 8.64
CA ALA A 149 9.23 -17.03 9.75
C ALA A 149 8.03 -17.93 10.08
N SER A 150 7.81 -19.00 9.33
CA SER A 150 6.76 -20.00 9.59
C SER A 150 6.97 -20.76 10.90
N ALA A 151 8.19 -20.74 11.44
CA ALA A 151 8.52 -21.31 12.74
C ALA A 151 8.07 -20.45 13.93
N ASP A 152 7.71 -19.17 13.70
CA ASP A 152 7.35 -18.26 14.78
C ASP A 152 5.95 -18.57 15.31
N LEU A 153 5.85 -18.70 16.64
CA LEU A 153 4.61 -19.04 17.33
C LEU A 153 4.21 -17.93 18.31
N PRO A 154 2.90 -17.70 18.53
CA PRO A 154 2.45 -16.80 19.59
C PRO A 154 2.75 -17.38 20.97
N GLY A 155 2.74 -16.52 22.00
CA GLY A 155 2.80 -16.89 23.41
C GLY A 155 3.86 -16.14 24.22
N CYS A 156 4.86 -15.54 23.57
CA CYS A 156 5.92 -14.82 24.27
C CYS A 156 5.60 -13.32 24.36
N LEU A 157 5.24 -12.86 25.57
CA LEU A 157 4.90 -11.44 25.82
C LEU A 157 6.05 -10.64 26.43
N ASN A 158 7.05 -11.32 27.01
CA ASN A 158 8.23 -10.71 27.64
C ASN A 158 9.44 -10.66 26.68
N GLY A 159 9.17 -10.80 25.39
CA GLY A 159 10.19 -10.90 24.35
C GLY A 159 10.47 -12.33 23.91
N TYR A 160 11.06 -12.46 22.74
CA TYR A 160 11.47 -13.72 22.13
C TYR A 160 12.99 -13.86 22.22
N GLU A 161 13.47 -15.08 22.41
CA GLU A 161 14.91 -15.39 22.39
C GLU A 161 15.43 -15.49 20.95
N PRO A 162 16.73 -15.22 20.71
CA PRO A 162 17.35 -15.38 19.39
C PRO A 162 17.36 -16.87 18.93
N PRO A 163 17.54 -17.14 17.62
CA PRO A 163 17.88 -16.19 16.55
C PRO A 163 16.68 -15.37 16.07
N TYR A 164 16.96 -14.16 15.57
CA TYR A 164 15.96 -13.28 14.95
C TYR A 164 16.05 -13.34 13.43
N HIS A 165 14.91 -13.12 12.78
CA HIS A 165 14.80 -12.99 11.33
C HIS A 165 15.26 -11.61 10.85
N ASP A 166 15.65 -11.49 9.59
CA ASP A 166 16.17 -10.23 9.02
C ASP A 166 15.05 -9.23 8.69
N PHE A 167 13.88 -9.71 8.24
CA PHE A 167 12.82 -8.83 7.72
C PHE A 167 11.38 -9.33 7.87
N ASN A 168 11.13 -10.57 8.28
CA ASN A 168 9.76 -11.11 8.45
C ASN A 168 9.66 -12.00 9.69
N GLY A 169 8.53 -11.96 10.41
CA GLY A 169 8.37 -12.65 11.69
C GLY A 169 8.97 -11.87 12.86
N ILE A 170 9.55 -12.58 13.82
CA ILE A 170 10.25 -12.01 14.98
C ILE A 170 11.65 -11.51 14.56
N THR A 171 11.82 -10.20 14.47
CA THR A 171 13.04 -9.54 13.96
C THR A 171 13.92 -8.95 15.06
N SER A 172 13.45 -8.94 16.31
CA SER A 172 14.24 -8.60 17.49
C SER A 172 13.56 -9.11 18.76
N GLN A 173 14.20 -8.95 19.91
CA GLN A 173 13.66 -9.37 21.21
C GLN A 173 12.22 -8.86 21.42
N PHE A 174 11.91 -7.63 21.02
CA PHE A 174 10.60 -6.99 21.25
C PHE A 174 9.86 -6.58 19.98
N GLY A 175 10.46 -6.78 18.81
CA GLY A 175 9.92 -6.36 17.52
C GLY A 175 9.50 -7.53 16.64
N ALA A 176 8.47 -7.30 15.83
CA ALA A 176 8.08 -8.18 14.75
C ALA A 176 7.79 -7.37 13.48
N HIS A 177 8.12 -7.95 12.33
CA HIS A 177 7.76 -7.45 11.02
C HIS A 177 6.85 -8.45 10.33
N PHE A 178 5.76 -7.99 9.72
CA PHE A 178 4.86 -8.85 8.97
C PHE A 178 4.77 -8.38 7.53
N ILE A 179 5.19 -9.22 6.58
CA ILE A 179 4.93 -9.01 5.15
C ILE A 179 3.53 -9.52 4.83
N LEU A 180 2.61 -8.59 4.66
CA LEU A 180 1.17 -8.81 4.52
C LEU A 180 0.79 -8.75 3.04
N ARG A 181 0.59 -9.90 2.40
CA ARG A 181 0.05 -9.95 1.04
C ARG A 181 -1.33 -9.31 1.00
N VAL A 182 -1.53 -8.45 0.00
CA VAL A 182 -2.82 -7.83 -0.30
C VAL A 182 -3.69 -8.86 -0.99
N ASP A 183 -4.72 -9.37 -0.30
CA ASP A 183 -5.71 -10.27 -0.89
C ASP A 183 -6.87 -9.48 -1.51
N LYS A 184 -7.31 -8.38 -0.87
CA LYS A 184 -8.42 -7.55 -1.36
C LYS A 184 -8.29 -6.09 -0.91
N ILE A 185 -8.67 -5.15 -1.78
CA ILE A 185 -8.78 -3.73 -1.45
C ILE A 185 -10.25 -3.31 -1.51
N LEU A 186 -10.78 -2.88 -0.38
CA LEU A 186 -12.14 -2.39 -0.22
C LEU A 186 -12.12 -0.88 -0.03
N MET A 187 -13.09 -0.17 -0.60
CA MET A 187 -13.21 1.28 -0.43
C MET A 187 -14.64 1.74 -0.64
N LYS A 188 -15.02 2.83 0.03
CA LYS A 188 -16.37 3.39 -0.14
C LYS A 188 -16.56 3.91 -1.56
N LYS A 189 -17.80 3.78 -2.07
CA LYS A 189 -18.16 4.07 -3.47
C LYS A 189 -17.64 5.41 -4.01
N PRO A 190 -17.75 6.55 -3.30
CA PRO A 190 -17.22 7.83 -3.81
C PRO A 190 -15.72 7.79 -4.14
N TYR A 191 -14.92 7.12 -3.31
CA TYR A 191 -13.47 7.01 -3.51
C TYR A 191 -13.12 6.03 -4.64
N ARG A 192 -13.88 4.93 -4.77
CA ARG A 192 -13.78 4.01 -5.91
C ARG A 192 -14.04 4.73 -7.21
N ASP A 193 -15.14 5.47 -7.27
CA ASP A 193 -15.54 6.21 -8.47
C ASP A 193 -14.50 7.28 -8.83
N ALA A 194 -13.89 7.95 -7.83
CA ALA A 194 -12.83 8.93 -8.06
C ALA A 194 -11.56 8.30 -8.67
N ILE A 195 -11.14 7.14 -8.19
CA ILE A 195 -9.98 6.42 -8.75
C ILE A 195 -10.24 6.00 -10.21
N ILE A 196 -11.44 5.51 -10.51
CA ILE A 196 -11.79 5.01 -11.86
C ILE A 196 -12.01 6.16 -12.85
N ASN A 197 -12.68 7.22 -12.42
CA ASN A 197 -13.11 8.31 -13.31
C ASN A 197 -12.09 9.46 -13.39
N GLY A 198 -11.07 9.44 -12.52
CA GLY A 198 -10.10 10.52 -12.38
C GLY A 198 -10.41 11.40 -11.18
N VAL A 199 -9.37 11.75 -10.43
CA VAL A 199 -9.48 12.46 -9.15
C VAL A 199 -9.50 13.97 -9.31
N LYS A 200 -10.31 14.65 -8.51
CA LYS A 200 -10.24 16.09 -8.23
C LYS A 200 -9.85 16.30 -6.77
N ALA A 201 -9.40 17.51 -6.44
CA ALA A 201 -8.97 17.84 -5.07
C ALA A 201 -10.01 17.52 -3.98
N LYS A 202 -11.31 17.61 -4.30
CA LYS A 202 -12.42 17.31 -3.37
C LYS A 202 -12.70 15.82 -3.17
N ASP A 203 -12.16 14.96 -4.04
CA ASP A 203 -12.45 13.52 -4.02
C ASP A 203 -11.49 12.76 -3.09
N PHE A 204 -10.48 13.44 -2.55
CA PHE A 204 -9.52 12.83 -1.63
C PHE A 204 -10.14 12.68 -0.23
N PRO A 205 -9.94 11.51 0.41
CA PRO A 205 -10.47 11.26 1.73
C PRO A 205 -9.82 12.15 2.79
N HIS A 206 -10.62 12.49 3.80
CA HIS A 206 -10.14 13.17 4.99
C HIS A 206 -9.46 12.15 5.92
N LEU A 207 -8.23 11.75 5.59
CA LEU A 207 -7.40 10.91 6.44
C LEU A 207 -6.65 11.78 7.48
N PRO A 208 -6.48 11.30 8.73
CA PRO A 208 -5.59 11.96 9.66
C PRO A 208 -4.14 11.77 9.21
N VAL A 209 -3.30 12.75 9.52
CA VAL A 209 -1.85 12.58 9.45
C VAL A 209 -1.31 12.72 10.85
N ASP A 210 -0.73 11.63 11.34
CA ASP A 210 -0.27 11.49 12.70
C ASP A 210 1.24 11.73 12.80
N TYR A 211 1.66 12.44 13.83
CA TYR A 211 3.05 12.63 14.23
C TYR A 211 3.40 11.81 15.47
N GLY A 212 2.49 10.93 15.90
CA GLY A 212 2.68 9.96 16.96
C GLY A 212 2.59 10.57 18.36
N TYR A 213 2.89 9.71 19.33
CA TYR A 213 3.01 10.09 20.73
C TYR A 213 4.27 10.93 20.93
N ARG A 214 4.09 12.22 21.21
CA ARG A 214 5.17 13.14 21.58
C ARG A 214 5.04 13.51 23.04
N ASP A 215 6.01 14.27 23.53
CA ASP A 215 5.99 14.94 24.84
C ASP A 215 5.67 14.05 26.06
N SER A 216 5.76 12.73 25.88
CA SER A 216 5.34 11.72 26.85
C SER A 216 3.92 11.93 27.37
N LYS A 217 3.02 12.54 26.57
CA LYS A 217 1.65 12.84 27.00
C LYS A 217 0.63 12.80 25.87
N ASN A 218 0.92 13.34 24.70
CA ASN A 218 -0.08 13.56 23.65
C ASN A 218 0.25 12.84 22.35
N PHE A 219 -0.79 12.32 21.71
CA PHE A 219 -0.74 11.96 20.28
C PHE A 219 -1.11 13.18 19.45
N TRP A 220 -0.22 13.57 18.54
CA TRP A 220 -0.37 14.78 17.73
C TRP A 220 -0.74 14.44 16.30
N PHE A 221 -1.89 14.91 15.83
CA PHE A 221 -2.31 14.72 14.44
C PHE A 221 -2.82 16.01 13.82
N HIS A 222 -2.77 16.09 12.49
CA HIS A 222 -3.45 17.11 11.73
C HIS A 222 -4.64 16.54 10.96
N ARG A 223 -5.68 17.36 10.85
CA ARG A 223 -6.81 17.10 9.96
C ARG A 223 -6.44 17.37 8.52
N HIS A 224 -7.19 16.78 7.60
CA HIS A 224 -7.06 17.00 6.18
C HIS A 224 -7.12 18.50 5.85
N ARG A 225 -6.23 18.94 4.96
CA ARG A 225 -6.22 20.27 4.38
C ARG A 225 -6.40 20.16 2.87
N ARG A 226 -6.86 21.24 2.25
CA ARG A 226 -7.12 21.33 0.81
C ARG A 226 -5.95 20.74 -0.01
N MET A 227 -6.26 19.73 -0.82
CA MET A 227 -5.31 19.14 -1.76
C MET A 227 -4.86 20.18 -2.80
N ARG A 228 -3.55 20.21 -3.03
CA ARG A 228 -2.91 20.97 -4.12
C ARG A 228 -2.36 19.96 -5.12
N THR A 229 -2.54 20.27 -6.40
CA THR A 229 -1.99 19.46 -7.49
C THR A 229 -0.80 20.19 -8.09
N GLU A 230 0.24 19.44 -8.40
CA GLU A 230 1.40 19.92 -9.14
C GLU A 230 1.51 19.09 -10.42
N LEU A 231 1.50 19.77 -11.56
CA LEU A 231 1.58 19.08 -12.84
C LEU A 231 3.04 18.67 -13.09
N LEU A 232 3.26 17.38 -13.36
CA LEU A 232 4.55 16.91 -13.85
C LEU A 232 4.90 17.65 -15.15
N LYS A 233 6.01 18.37 -15.16
CA LYS A 233 6.50 19.05 -16.36
C LYS A 233 6.85 17.99 -17.41
N MET A 234 6.10 17.97 -18.51
CA MET A 234 6.43 17.09 -19.62
C MET A 234 7.77 17.53 -20.23
N ARG A 235 8.74 16.62 -20.20
CA ARG A 235 10.02 16.78 -20.87
C ARG A 235 9.98 15.95 -22.14
N LYS A 236 10.11 16.59 -23.30
CA LYS A 236 10.25 15.85 -24.56
C LYS A 236 11.67 15.27 -24.61
N ALA A 237 11.79 13.99 -24.94
CA ALA A 237 13.06 13.44 -25.37
C ALA A 237 13.46 14.05 -26.72
N SER A 238 14.76 14.07 -27.03
CA SER A 238 15.21 14.39 -28.39
C SER A 238 14.90 13.23 -29.34
N ILE A 239 14.65 13.53 -30.61
CA ILE A 239 14.37 12.51 -31.61
C ILE A 239 15.52 11.51 -31.77
N GLU A 240 16.77 11.98 -31.63
CA GLU A 240 17.97 11.14 -31.68
C GLU A 240 17.99 10.10 -30.55
N SER A 241 17.61 10.51 -29.34
CA SER A 241 17.53 9.61 -28.19
C SER A 241 16.46 8.55 -28.37
N VAL A 242 15.37 8.87 -29.04
CA VAL A 242 14.27 7.93 -29.30
C VAL A 242 14.65 6.99 -30.45
N ARG A 243 15.27 7.51 -31.51
CA ARG A 243 15.79 6.73 -32.64
C ARG A 243 16.81 5.70 -32.18
N TYR A 244 17.78 6.10 -31.35
CA TYR A 244 18.78 5.20 -30.77
C TYR A 244 18.17 4.03 -29.97
N ALA A 245 17.06 4.26 -29.29
CA ALA A 245 16.34 3.22 -28.57
C ALA A 245 15.51 2.31 -29.50
N ALA A 246 14.88 2.90 -30.53
CA ALA A 246 14.12 2.19 -31.54
C ALA A 246 14.99 1.25 -32.37
N ASP A 247 16.18 1.70 -32.77
CA ASP A 247 17.14 0.90 -33.55
C ASP A 247 17.62 -0.35 -32.81
N ARG A 248 17.58 -0.34 -31.47
CA ARG A 248 17.90 -1.48 -30.60
C ARG A 248 16.69 -2.30 -30.19
N ALA A 249 15.48 -1.84 -30.48
CA ALA A 249 14.28 -2.57 -30.10
C ALA A 249 14.13 -3.85 -30.92
N ASP A 250 14.57 -3.84 -32.19
CA ASP A 250 14.53 -4.99 -33.09
C ASP A 250 15.53 -4.86 -34.24
N ASP A 251 16.03 -5.98 -34.73
CA ASP A 251 16.96 -6.04 -35.87
C ASP A 251 16.24 -5.79 -37.20
N LYS A 252 14.99 -6.24 -37.35
CA LYS A 252 14.22 -6.16 -38.60
C LYS A 252 13.18 -5.05 -38.60
N VAL A 253 12.40 -4.92 -37.53
CA VAL A 253 11.34 -3.91 -37.44
C VAL A 253 11.95 -2.54 -37.17
N LYS A 254 11.74 -1.59 -38.08
CA LYS A 254 12.21 -0.19 -37.99
C LYS A 254 11.06 0.79 -37.86
N PHE A 255 11.40 2.04 -37.56
CA PHE A 255 10.44 3.11 -37.33
C PHE A 255 10.77 4.31 -38.20
N THR A 256 9.76 5.00 -38.71
CA THR A 256 9.95 6.32 -39.33
C THR A 256 10.12 7.40 -38.26
N ASP A 257 10.78 8.51 -38.61
CA ASP A 257 10.94 9.64 -37.69
C ASP A 257 9.59 10.20 -37.21
N ASP A 258 8.60 10.25 -38.09
CA ASP A 258 7.23 10.69 -37.75
C ASP A 258 6.56 9.72 -36.76
N ALA A 259 6.82 8.42 -36.87
CA ALA A 259 6.37 7.45 -35.87
C ALA A 259 7.05 7.71 -34.51
N LEU A 260 8.35 7.97 -34.51
CA LEU A 260 9.12 8.25 -33.29
C LEU A 260 8.72 9.59 -32.65
N GLN A 261 8.27 10.58 -33.42
CA GLN A 261 7.75 11.84 -32.88
C GLN A 261 6.54 11.63 -31.97
N THR A 262 5.71 10.62 -32.25
CA THR A 262 4.52 10.31 -31.45
C THR A 262 4.86 9.83 -30.03
N VAL A 263 6.10 9.39 -29.80
CA VAL A 263 6.57 8.88 -28.50
C VAL A 263 7.61 9.79 -27.82
N LEU A 264 7.88 11.00 -28.32
CA LEU A 264 8.82 11.93 -27.69
C LEU A 264 8.41 12.36 -26.28
N ALA A 265 7.10 12.34 -25.99
CA ALA A 265 6.58 12.65 -24.66
C ALA A 265 6.65 11.45 -23.69
N VAL A 266 7.03 10.26 -24.18
CA VAL A 266 7.19 9.06 -23.35
C VAL A 266 8.48 9.22 -22.53
N PRO A 267 8.43 9.15 -21.19
CA PRO A 267 9.63 9.18 -20.37
C PRO A 267 10.59 8.05 -20.76
N ARG A 268 11.90 8.35 -20.85
CA ARG A 268 12.93 7.41 -21.33
C ARG A 268 12.87 6.03 -20.67
N VAL A 269 12.52 5.95 -19.38
CA VAL A 269 12.42 4.68 -18.63
C VAL A 269 11.34 3.74 -19.18
N PHE A 270 10.28 4.27 -19.78
CA PHE A 270 9.18 3.49 -20.37
C PHE A 270 9.35 3.26 -21.87
N LEU A 271 10.31 3.94 -22.50
CA LEU A 271 10.54 3.87 -23.94
C LEU A 271 10.81 2.44 -24.44
N PRO A 272 11.64 1.61 -23.76
CA PRO A 272 11.88 0.23 -24.20
C PRO A 272 10.65 -0.66 -24.16
N LEU A 273 9.69 -0.40 -23.27
CA LEU A 273 8.44 -1.15 -23.18
C LEU A 273 7.49 -0.74 -24.31
N VAL A 274 7.36 0.57 -24.56
CA VAL A 274 6.52 1.09 -25.64
C VAL A 274 7.03 0.60 -26.99
N LEU A 275 8.34 0.74 -27.25
CA LEU A 275 8.96 0.31 -28.51
C LEU A 275 8.82 -1.20 -28.73
N ARG A 276 9.04 -2.03 -27.69
CA ARG A 276 8.80 -3.47 -27.79
C ARG A 276 7.34 -3.80 -28.12
N GLY A 277 6.38 -3.17 -27.44
CA GLY A 277 4.97 -3.39 -27.76
C GLY A 277 4.59 -2.97 -29.18
N CYS A 278 5.24 -1.95 -29.74
CA CYS A 278 5.07 -1.58 -31.14
C CYS A 278 5.70 -2.61 -32.10
N VAL A 279 6.88 -3.14 -31.76
CA VAL A 279 7.54 -4.23 -32.51
C VAL A 279 6.70 -5.51 -32.49
N ASP A 280 6.16 -5.90 -31.33
CA ASP A 280 5.31 -7.08 -31.19
C ASP A 280 4.07 -6.96 -32.07
N TRP A 281 3.39 -5.80 -32.04
CA TRP A 281 2.28 -5.51 -32.93
C TRP A 281 2.70 -5.60 -34.41
N ALA A 282 3.86 -5.03 -34.76
CA ALA A 282 4.33 -5.05 -36.13
C ALA A 282 4.60 -6.48 -36.63
N LYS A 283 5.22 -7.33 -35.80
CA LYS A 283 5.42 -8.76 -36.09
C LYS A 283 4.11 -9.51 -36.25
N GLU A 284 3.14 -9.28 -35.37
CA GLU A 284 1.79 -9.90 -35.46
C GLU A 284 1.05 -9.50 -36.74
N ASN A 285 1.31 -8.30 -37.27
CA ASN A 285 0.63 -7.75 -38.44
C ASN A 285 1.49 -7.78 -39.71
N GLY A 286 2.66 -8.44 -39.69
CA GLY A 286 3.55 -8.57 -40.85
C GLY A 286 4.16 -7.24 -41.34
N VAL A 287 4.35 -6.28 -40.45
CA VAL A 287 4.89 -4.95 -40.74
C VAL A 287 6.36 -4.87 -40.33
N GLU A 288 7.24 -4.47 -41.25
CA GLU A 288 8.67 -4.26 -40.97
C GLU A 288 9.03 -2.78 -40.78
N LEU A 289 8.18 -1.84 -41.22
CA LEU A 289 8.38 -0.40 -41.04
C LEU A 289 7.15 0.25 -40.39
N ILE A 290 7.32 0.67 -39.14
CA ILE A 290 6.27 1.32 -38.35
C ILE A 290 6.23 2.81 -38.72
N THR A 291 5.07 3.26 -39.20
CA THR A 291 4.79 4.64 -39.59
C THR A 291 3.92 5.33 -38.53
N ALA A 292 3.69 6.64 -38.68
CA ALA A 292 2.79 7.38 -37.79
C ALA A 292 1.35 6.82 -37.82
N GLU A 293 0.89 6.31 -38.96
CA GLU A 293 -0.42 5.65 -39.10
C GLU A 293 -0.50 4.35 -38.28
N HIS A 294 0.54 3.52 -38.33
CA HIS A 294 0.64 2.33 -37.48
C HIS A 294 0.60 2.69 -35.99
N MET A 295 1.29 3.77 -35.59
CA MET A 295 1.25 4.27 -34.21
C MET A 295 -0.15 4.73 -33.78
N GLN A 296 -0.93 5.33 -34.68
CA GLN A 296 -2.33 5.68 -34.40
C GLN A 296 -3.19 4.43 -34.19
N ILE A 297 -3.05 3.41 -35.04
CA ILE A 297 -3.78 2.13 -34.91
C ILE A 297 -3.48 1.46 -33.56
N ILE A 298 -2.20 1.43 -33.15
CA ILE A 298 -1.76 0.86 -31.87
C ILE A 298 -2.39 1.62 -30.69
N ASN A 299 -2.38 2.96 -30.74
CA ASN A 299 -2.97 3.80 -29.69
C ASN A 299 -4.49 3.69 -29.63
N ASP A 300 -5.17 3.58 -30.77
CA ASP A 300 -6.62 3.43 -30.85
C ASP A 300 -7.10 2.07 -30.33
N LYS A 301 -6.36 0.98 -30.61
CA LYS A 301 -6.62 -0.34 -30.00
C LYS A 301 -6.58 -0.25 -28.47
N ARG A 302 -5.51 0.34 -27.91
CA ARG A 302 -5.36 0.55 -26.46
C ARG A 302 -6.45 1.46 -25.88
N SER A 303 -6.93 2.45 -26.63
CA SER A 303 -7.99 3.37 -26.20
C SER A 303 -9.37 2.69 -26.20
N LYS A 304 -9.66 1.83 -27.19
CA LYS A 304 -10.89 1.03 -27.26
C LYS A 304 -10.95 -0.04 -26.17
N GLU A 305 -9.82 -0.64 -25.81
CA GLU A 305 -9.71 -1.56 -24.66
C GLU A 305 -9.99 -0.84 -23.33
N LYS A 306 -9.45 0.37 -23.13
CA LYS A 306 -9.79 1.22 -21.97
C LYS A 306 -11.26 1.65 -21.94
N GLY A 307 -11.88 1.87 -23.10
CA GLY A 307 -13.30 2.24 -23.22
C GLY A 307 -14.28 1.11 -22.92
N LYS A 308 -13.92 -0.15 -23.23
CA LYS A 308 -14.74 -1.32 -22.90
C LYS A 308 -14.82 -1.58 -21.38
N ASN A 309 -13.77 -1.27 -20.63
CA ASN A 309 -13.75 -1.37 -19.16
C ASN A 309 -14.47 -0.23 -18.44
N LYS A 310 -14.98 0.79 -19.15
CA LYS A 310 -15.82 1.88 -18.58
C LYS A 310 -17.33 1.68 -18.80
N LYS A 311 -17.74 0.64 -19.55
CA LYS A 311 -19.14 0.33 -19.87
C LYS A 311 -19.64 -0.99 -19.26
N LYS A 312 -18.91 -1.54 -18.30
CA LYS A 312 -19.38 -2.59 -17.38
C LYS A 312 -19.26 -2.06 -15.96
#